data_AF-A0A815S928-F1
#
_entry.id   AF-A0A815S928-F1
#
_cell.length_a   1.000
_cell.length_b   1.000
_cell.length_c   1.000
_cell.angle_alpha   90.00
_cell.angle_beta   90.00
_cell.angle_gamma   90.00
#
_symmetry.space_group_name_H-M   'P 1'
#
loop_
_entity.id
_entity.type
_entity.pdbx_description
1 polymer ?
#
loop_
_entity_poly.entity_id
_entity_poly.type
_entity_poly.pdbx_seq_one_letter_code
_entity_poly.pdbx_strand_id
1 'polypeptide(L)' 'MEGKCGVCGDPIDGTRNNEAPNGKYFTETIVGTYRSGAVIDVRIEMMANHLGWFNFKICPVTNDAVEVTQECLD' A
#
# COMPACT_ATOMS: atom_id res chain seq x y z
N MET A 1 7.54 -20.32 -4.20
CA MET A 1 7.09 -18.94 -3.93
C MET A 1 8.29 -18.02 -4.15
N GLU A 2 8.33 -17.30 -5.27
CA GLU A 2 9.49 -16.51 -5.74
C GLU A 2 9.54 -15.10 -5.12
N GLY A 3 9.38 -14.96 -3.80
CA GLY A 3 9.39 -13.65 -3.15
C GLY A 3 8.24 -12.70 -3.55
N LYS A 4 7.17 -13.24 -4.14
CA LYS A 4 5.98 -12.48 -4.54
C LYS A 4 5.12 -12.16 -3.31
N CYS A 5 4.56 -10.96 -3.29
CA CYS A 5 3.70 -10.45 -2.22
C CYS A 5 2.57 -9.60 -2.84
N GLY A 6 1.48 -9.41 -2.10
CA GLY A 6 0.46 -8.41 -2.39
C GLY A 6 0.99 -6.99 -2.28
N VAL A 7 0.33 -6.06 -2.97
CA VAL A 7 0.72 -4.65 -2.98
C VAL A 7 0.62 -4.01 -1.59
N CYS A 8 -0.25 -4.57 -0.72
CA CYS A 8 -0.41 -4.15 0.67
C CYS A 8 0.21 -5.13 1.69
N GLY A 9 1.12 -6.02 1.27
CA GLY A 9 1.82 -6.94 2.18
C GLY A 9 1.13 -8.29 2.42
N ASP A 10 -0.05 -8.52 1.85
CA ASP A 10 -0.79 -9.78 1.97
C ASP A 10 -0.11 -10.94 1.21
N PRO A 11 -0.32 -12.21 1.60
CA PRO A 11 0.17 -13.36 0.85
C PRO A 11 -0.48 -13.45 -0.53
N ILE A 12 0.25 -13.93 -1.54
CA ILE A 12 -0.24 -14.00 -2.92
C ILE A 12 -1.32 -15.07 -3.13
N ASP A 13 -1.24 -16.16 -2.37
CA ASP A 13 -2.10 -17.34 -2.44
C ASP A 13 -3.02 -17.46 -1.21
N GLY A 14 -3.30 -16.32 -0.55
CA GLY A 14 -4.17 -16.26 0.63
C GLY A 14 -5.18 -15.12 0.58
N THR A 15 -5.89 -14.93 1.68
CA THR A 15 -6.86 -13.84 1.84
C THR A 15 -6.16 -12.48 1.83
N ARG A 16 -6.64 -11.57 0.98
CA ARG A 16 -6.17 -10.18 0.85
C ARG A 16 -6.91 -9.28 1.83
N ASN A 17 -6.50 -9.27 3.09
CA ASN A 17 -7.24 -8.54 4.12
C ASN A 17 -7.00 -7.02 4.08
N ASN A 18 -5.90 -6.56 3.48
CA ASN A 18 -5.46 -5.17 3.48
C ASN A 18 -5.74 -4.46 2.15
N GLU A 19 -6.22 -5.18 1.13
CA GLU A 19 -6.39 -4.67 -0.23
C GLU A 19 -7.86 -4.33 -0.51
N ALA A 20 -8.08 -3.24 -1.27
CA ALA A 20 -9.40 -2.90 -1.80
C ALA A 20 -9.87 -3.95 -2.83
N PRO A 21 -11.18 -4.09 -3.08
CA PRO A 21 -12.29 -3.42 -2.41
C PRO A 21 -12.84 -4.21 -1.21
N ASN A 22 -12.47 -5.49 -1.07
CA ASN A 22 -13.10 -6.43 -0.13
C ASN A 22 -12.22 -6.80 1.06
N GLY A 23 -11.05 -6.19 1.21
CA GLY A 23 -10.17 -6.45 2.33
C GLY A 23 -10.81 -6.05 3.66
N LYS A 24 -10.72 -6.93 4.65
CA LYS A 24 -11.24 -6.72 6.01
C LYS A 24 -10.85 -5.37 6.62
N TYR A 25 -9.64 -4.87 6.32
CA TYR A 25 -9.10 -3.62 6.86
C TYR A 25 -9.25 -2.43 5.90
N PHE A 26 -9.75 -2.66 4.69
CA PHE A 26 -10.12 -1.59 3.77
C PHE A 26 -11.48 -1.00 4.18
N THR A 27 -11.49 0.27 4.59
CA THR A 27 -12.67 0.93 5.19
C THR A 27 -13.06 2.23 4.49
N GLU A 28 -12.49 2.49 3.31
CA GLU A 28 -12.71 3.74 2.53
C GLU A 28 -12.38 5.04 3.30
N THR A 29 -11.66 4.92 4.43
CA THR A 29 -11.35 6.06 5.30
C THR A 29 -10.07 6.75 4.82
N ILE A 30 -10.19 8.01 4.42
CA ILE A 30 -9.05 8.86 4.07
C ILE A 30 -8.32 9.30 5.34
N VAL A 31 -7.11 8.77 5.54
CA VAL A 31 -6.27 9.04 6.73
C VAL A 31 -5.36 10.26 6.60
N GLY A 32 -5.30 10.89 5.42
CA GLY A 32 -4.51 12.09 5.18
C GLY A 32 -4.90 12.80 3.89
N THR A 33 -4.83 14.13 3.90
CA THR A 33 -5.11 14.96 2.72
C THR A 33 -3.94 15.90 2.49
N TYR A 34 -3.38 15.86 1.29
CA TYR A 34 -2.16 16.60 0.94
C TYR A 34 -2.37 17.39 -0.35
N ARG A 35 -1.58 18.45 -0.54
CA ARG A 35 -1.54 19.18 -1.80
C ARG A 35 -0.61 18.46 -2.78
N SER A 36 -0.95 18.45 -4.07
CA SER A 36 -0.06 17.92 -5.10
C SER A 36 1.29 18.64 -5.07
N GLY A 37 2.37 17.87 -5.12
CA GLY A 37 3.75 18.37 -5.01
C GLY A 37 4.20 18.76 -3.60
N ALA A 38 3.37 18.57 -2.57
CA ALA A 38 3.79 18.81 -1.20
C ALA A 38 4.87 17.81 -0.76
N VAL A 39 5.87 18.31 -0.05
CA VAL A 39 6.78 17.47 0.74
C VAL A 39 6.05 17.06 2.02
N ILE A 40 6.02 15.77 2.31
CA ILE A 40 5.33 15.21 3.47
C ILE A 40 6.30 14.41 4.35
N ASP A 41 6.06 14.43 5.66
CA ASP A 41 6.78 13.61 6.61
C ASP A 41 6.12 12.23 6.73
N VAL A 42 6.85 11.18 6.37
CA VAL A 42 6.41 9.78 6.56
C VAL A 42 7.19 9.17 7.70
N ARG A 43 6.50 8.60 8.70
CA ARG A 43 7.11 7.92 9.84
C ARG A 43 7.01 6.40 9.66
N ILE A 44 8.14 5.71 9.80
CA ILE A 44 8.21 4.25 9.86
C ILE A 44 8.54 3.85 11.31
N GLU A 45 7.74 2.95 11.88
CA GLU A 45 8.08 2.27 13.13
C GLU A 45 8.84 0.98 12.82
N MET A 46 10.07 0.88 13.32
CA MET A 46 10.97 -0.24 13.04
C MET A 46 11.25 -1.04 14.31
N MET A 47 10.82 -2.30 14.32
CA MET A 47 11.02 -3.22 15.46
C MET A 47 12.39 -3.92 15.41
N ALA A 48 12.93 -4.13 14.21
CA ALA A 48 14.24 -4.72 13.98
C ALA A 48 14.90 -4.08 12.74
N ASN A 49 16.18 -3.77 12.83
CA ASN A 49 16.93 -3.17 11.72
C ASN A 49 17.58 -4.26 10.86
N HIS A 50 17.09 -4.41 9.63
CA HIS A 50 17.60 -5.37 8.64
C HIS A 50 18.43 -4.72 7.52
N LEU A 51 18.83 -3.45 7.68
CA LEU A 51 19.54 -2.64 6.67
C LEU A 51 18.69 -2.40 5.40
N GLY A 52 19.25 -1.67 4.43
CA GLY A 52 18.60 -1.39 3.13
C GLY A 52 17.94 -0.01 3.05
N TRP A 53 16.89 0.10 2.23
CA TRP A 53 16.19 1.37 1.95
C TRP A 53 14.68 1.15 1.82
N PHE A 54 13.92 2.21 2.06
CA PHE A 54 12.47 2.25 1.84
C PHE A 54 12.18 3.07 0.58
N ASN A 55 11.22 2.61 -0.22
CA ASN A 55 10.67 3.35 -1.35
C ASN A 55 9.17 3.53 -1.16
N PHE A 56 8.64 4.66 -1.62
CA PHE A 56 7.22 4.96 -1.57
C PHE A 56 6.71 5.21 -2.99
N LYS A 57 5.52 4.71 -3.27
CA LYS A 57 4.85 4.77 -4.57
C LYS A 57 3.39 5.17 -4.36
N ILE A 58 2.79 5.81 -5.35
CA ILE A 58 1.40 6.26 -5.28
C ILE A 58 0.69 5.93 -6.60
N CYS A 59 -0.44 5.24 -6.50
CA CYS A 59 -1.34 4.95 -7.61
C CYS A 59 -2.50 5.97 -7.56
N PRO A 60 -2.83 6.68 -8.67
CA PRO A 60 -3.94 7.62 -8.70
C PRO A 60 -5.30 6.89 -8.79
N VAL A 61 -5.71 6.25 -7.70
CA VAL A 61 -7.00 5.55 -7.61
C VAL A 61 -8.13 6.57 -7.68
N THR A 62 -9.03 6.38 -8.65
CA THR A 62 -10.24 7.20 -8.84
C THR A 62 -11.52 6.45 -8.49
N ASN A 63 -11.41 5.14 -8.25
CA ASN A 63 -12.53 4.27 -7.92
C ASN A 63 -12.07 3.18 -6.93
N ASP A 64 -12.59 3.27 -5.71
CA ASP A 64 -12.27 2.40 -4.59
C ASP A 64 -12.82 0.97 -4.74
N ALA A 65 -13.66 0.73 -5.76
CA ALA A 65 -14.14 -0.59 -6.14
C ALA A 65 -13.11 -1.41 -6.97
N VAL A 66 -11.96 -0.82 -7.32
CA VAL A 66 -10.94 -1.44 -8.16
C VAL A 66 -9.69 -1.75 -7.33
N GLU A 67 -9.18 -2.97 -7.49
CA GLU A 67 -7.92 -3.40 -6.86
C GLU A 67 -6.73 -2.56 -7.37
N VAL A 68 -5.85 -2.17 -6.46
CA VAL A 68 -4.59 -1.51 -6.82
C VAL A 68 -3.60 -2.56 -7.30
N THR A 69 -3.03 -2.36 -8.49
CA THR A 69 -2.04 -3.27 -9.07
C THR A 69 -0.62 -2.75 -8.87
N GLN A 70 0.36 -3.66 -8.90
CA GLN A 70 1.78 -3.27 -8.89
C GLN A 70 2.12 -2.39 -10.11
N GLU A 71 1.50 -2.65 -11.26
CA GLU A 71 1.66 -1.84 -12.48
C GLU A 71 1.20 -0.39 -12.30
N CYS A 72 0.16 -0.13 -11.48
CA CYS A 72 -0.26 1.25 -11.20
C CYS A 72 0.70 1.99 -10.25
N LEU A 73 1.39 1.24 -9.39
CA LEU A 73 2.34 1.80 -8.42
C LEU A 73 3.70 2.10 -9.05
N ASP A 74 4.07 1.35 -10.08
CA ASP A 74 5.36 1.45 -10.77
C ASP A 74 5.40 2.57 -11.82
#